data_AF-A0AAN7IIY6-F1
#
_entry.id   AF-A0AAN7IIY6-F1
#
_cell.length_a   1.000
_cell.length_b   1.000
_cell.length_c   1.000
_cell.angle_alpha   90.00
_cell.angle_beta   90.00
_cell.angle_gamma   90.00
#
_symmetry.space_group_name_H-M   'P 1'
#
loop_
_entity.id
_entity.type
_entity.pdbx_description
1 polymer ?
#
loop_
_entity_poly.entity_id
_entity_poly.type
_entity_poly.pdbx_seq_one_letter_code
_entity_poly.pdbx_strand_id
1 'polypeptide(L)'
;MADPALHPETQPLKQIAIDYTPEACTHCPNSNTITLTFDHRGGARWRTTTRFLYGTFSALIQCPTGNTDGLNFNLYLSSLEGDKSQDEIDFEFLGKDKTIVQTNYYTTGTGNRESIHQLGFDCSDGFHEYVIKWGPGEIVWLIDGKVVRKVERKEGTALECSCES
;
A
#
# COMPACT_ATOMS: atom_id res chain seq x y z
N MET A 1 13.14 -11.17 -10.06
CA MET A 1 13.77 -9.84 -10.20
C MET A 1 12.78 -8.99 -10.98
N ALA A 2 12.41 -7.81 -10.47
CA ALA A 2 11.51 -6.88 -11.16
C ALA A 2 12.12 -6.44 -12.51
N ASP A 3 11.28 -6.25 -13.52
CA ASP A 3 11.70 -5.83 -14.87
C ASP A 3 12.18 -4.37 -14.87
N PRO A 4 13.47 -4.10 -15.16
CA PRO A 4 14.01 -2.75 -15.15
C PRO A 4 13.48 -1.85 -16.30
N ALA A 5 12.77 -2.37 -17.29
CA ALA A 5 12.22 -1.60 -18.40
C ALA A 5 10.94 -0.80 -18.05
N LEU A 6 10.30 -1.06 -16.91
CA LEU A 6 9.02 -0.45 -16.52
C LEU A 6 9.14 0.76 -15.58
N HIS A 7 10.35 1.08 -15.09
CA HIS A 7 10.57 2.07 -14.03
C HIS A 7 11.92 2.79 -14.19
N PRO A 8 12.00 3.92 -14.93
CA PRO A 8 13.32 4.50 -15.22
C PRO A 8 14.07 5.02 -13.98
N GLU A 9 13.41 5.39 -12.89
CA GLU A 9 14.09 5.87 -11.66
C GLU A 9 13.30 5.53 -10.38
N THR A 10 13.40 4.28 -9.90
CA THR A 10 13.06 3.96 -8.49
C THR A 10 14.34 3.79 -7.68
N GLN A 11 14.28 4.13 -6.40
CA GLN A 11 15.39 3.95 -5.47
C GLN A 11 14.94 3.07 -4.29
N PRO A 12 15.81 2.19 -3.76
CA PRO A 12 15.50 1.42 -2.56
C PRO A 12 15.20 2.33 -1.37
N LEU A 13 14.19 1.96 -0.57
CA LEU A 13 13.90 2.61 0.70
C LEU A 13 14.95 2.20 1.74
N LYS A 14 15.85 3.11 2.10
CA LYS A 14 16.97 2.82 3.02
C LYS A 14 16.66 3.12 4.49
N GLN A 15 15.69 3.99 4.75
CA GLN A 15 15.35 4.43 6.10
C GLN A 15 13.85 4.33 6.31
N ILE A 16 13.48 3.78 7.45
CA ILE A 16 12.10 3.65 7.90
C ILE A 16 11.96 4.17 9.32
N ALA A 17 10.74 4.56 9.68
CA ALA A 17 10.31 4.70 11.07
C ALA A 17 9.38 3.54 11.42
N ILE A 18 9.32 3.18 12.70
CA ILE A 18 8.34 2.22 13.24
C ILE A 18 7.47 2.99 14.21
N ASP A 19 6.16 3.01 13.97
CA ASP A 19 5.23 3.84 14.73
C ASP A 19 4.85 3.20 16.08
N TYR A 20 4.77 1.87 16.15
CA TYR A 20 4.47 1.12 17.37
C TYR A 20 5.04 -0.31 17.31
N THR A 21 5.24 -0.91 18.50
CA THR A 21 5.73 -2.29 18.70
C THR A 21 7.00 -2.61 17.88
N PRO A 22 8.11 -1.87 18.06
CA PRO A 22 9.34 -2.08 17.28
C PRO A 22 9.89 -3.51 17.35
N GLU A 23 9.67 -4.23 18.45
CA GLU A 23 10.03 -5.63 18.62
C GLU A 23 9.30 -6.61 17.69
N ALA A 24 8.21 -6.17 17.04
CA ALA A 24 7.47 -6.93 16.04
C ALA A 24 7.77 -6.47 14.60
N CYS A 25 8.76 -5.58 14.42
CA CYS A 25 9.23 -5.14 13.10
C CYS A 25 10.75 -5.34 12.99
N THR A 26 11.19 -6.15 12.02
CA THR A 26 12.61 -6.33 11.72
C THR A 26 12.94 -5.65 10.39
N HIS A 27 14.01 -4.87 10.35
CA HIS A 27 14.56 -4.27 9.13
C HIS A 27 15.97 -4.80 8.90
N CYS A 28 16.17 -5.48 7.78
CA CYS A 28 17.44 -6.05 7.34
C CYS A 28 17.92 -5.33 6.07
N PRO A 29 18.69 -4.21 6.20
CA PRO A 29 19.13 -3.44 5.05
C PRO A 29 19.99 -4.24 4.06
N ASN A 30 20.78 -5.21 4.55
CA ASN A 30 21.67 -6.01 3.71
C ASN A 30 20.90 -6.91 2.73
N SER A 31 19.69 -7.33 3.09
CA SER A 31 18.81 -8.15 2.23
C SER A 31 17.64 -7.35 1.64
N ASN A 32 17.57 -6.03 1.90
CA ASN A 32 16.44 -5.17 1.56
C ASN A 32 15.09 -5.75 2.03
N THR A 33 15.05 -6.30 3.24
CA THR A 33 13.85 -6.97 3.77
C THR A 33 13.34 -6.26 5.02
N ILE A 34 12.03 -6.02 5.06
CA ILE A 34 11.30 -5.60 6.25
C ILE A 34 10.29 -6.70 6.57
N THR A 35 10.15 -7.06 7.84
CA THR A 35 9.23 -8.10 8.30
C THR A 35 8.40 -7.56 9.45
N LEU A 36 7.08 -7.68 9.32
CA LEU A 36 6.12 -7.41 10.38
C LEU A 36 5.62 -8.74 10.94
N THR A 37 5.53 -8.84 12.26
CA THR A 37 4.97 -9.99 12.98
C THR A 37 3.70 -9.57 13.68
N PHE A 38 2.68 -10.43 13.64
CA PHE A 38 1.49 -10.31 14.47
C PHE A 38 1.46 -11.48 15.45
N ASP A 39 1.39 -11.19 16.74
CA ASP A 39 1.24 -12.21 17.80
C ASP A 39 0.57 -11.60 19.05
N HIS A 40 0.79 -12.19 20.23
CA HIS A 40 0.22 -11.73 21.50
C HIS A 40 0.60 -10.28 21.87
N ARG A 41 1.63 -9.70 21.24
CA ARG A 41 2.03 -8.30 21.39
C ARG A 41 1.18 -7.34 20.55
N GLY A 42 0.35 -7.88 19.64
CA GLY A 42 -0.30 -7.15 18.56
C GLY A 42 0.54 -7.20 17.29
N GLY A 43 0.30 -6.23 16.39
CA GLY A 43 1.10 -6.01 15.19
C GLY A 43 2.13 -4.90 15.39
N ALA A 44 2.71 -4.46 14.27
CA ALA A 44 3.54 -3.28 14.17
C ALA A 44 3.25 -2.54 12.86
N ARG A 45 3.66 -1.28 12.76
CA ARG A 45 3.64 -0.52 11.52
C ARG A 45 4.97 0.17 11.27
N TRP A 46 5.53 -0.03 10.07
CA TRP A 46 6.63 0.78 9.57
C TRP A 46 6.13 1.79 8.54
N ARG A 47 6.90 2.84 8.30
CA ARG A 47 6.64 3.84 7.25
C ARG A 47 7.93 4.48 6.75
N THR A 48 7.83 5.20 5.63
CA THR A 48 8.88 6.10 5.18
C THR A 48 9.11 7.24 6.18
N THR A 49 10.33 7.74 6.27
CA THR A 49 10.66 8.92 7.12
C THR A 49 10.26 10.24 6.45
N THR A 50 10.07 10.23 5.14
CA THR A 50 9.66 11.37 4.32
C THR A 50 8.33 11.11 3.63
N ARG A 51 7.59 12.18 3.35
CA ARG A 51 6.41 12.15 2.48
C ARG A 51 6.83 12.31 1.03
N PHE A 52 5.98 11.83 0.14
CA PHE A 52 6.13 11.96 -1.30
C PHE A 52 4.87 12.59 -1.89
N LEU A 53 5.04 13.33 -2.98
CA LEU A 53 3.94 13.81 -3.79
C LEU A 53 4.09 13.16 -5.16
N TYR A 54 3.18 12.26 -5.48
CA TYR A 54 3.24 11.39 -6.67
C TYR A 54 4.44 10.45 -6.66
N GLY A 55 4.46 9.52 -7.62
CA GLY A 55 5.55 8.58 -7.84
C GLY A 55 5.07 7.16 -8.09
N THR A 56 6.03 6.25 -8.19
CA THR A 56 5.78 4.81 -8.23
C THR A 56 6.36 4.16 -6.97
N PHE A 57 5.53 3.40 -6.27
CA PHE A 57 5.86 2.73 -5.02
C PHE A 57 5.62 1.25 -5.22
N SER A 58 6.61 0.42 -4.91
CA SER A 58 6.56 -1.01 -5.14
C SER A 58 7.17 -1.79 -3.99
N ALA A 59 6.60 -2.95 -3.68
CA ALA A 59 7.20 -3.93 -2.78
C ALA A 59 6.99 -5.34 -3.31
N LEU A 60 7.97 -6.21 -3.05
CA LEU A 60 7.76 -7.65 -3.08
C LEU A 60 7.18 -8.05 -1.72
N ILE A 61 5.99 -8.65 -1.71
CA ILE A 61 5.28 -9.03 -0.49
C ILE A 61 5.02 -10.54 -0.53
N GLN A 62 5.36 -11.20 0.57
CA GLN A 62 4.91 -12.55 0.91
C GLN A 62 4.10 -12.44 2.22
N CYS A 63 2.83 -12.81 2.17
CA CYS A 63 1.93 -12.73 3.30
C CYS A 63 2.13 -13.89 4.30
N PRO A 64 1.61 -13.78 5.54
CA PRO A 64 1.77 -14.84 6.54
C PRO A 64 1.15 -16.18 6.10
N THR A 65 1.84 -17.28 6.41
CA THR A 65 1.32 -18.65 6.22
C THR A 65 0.35 -19.05 7.34
N GLY A 66 -0.39 -20.14 7.14
CA GLY A 66 -1.34 -20.65 8.14
C GLY A 66 -2.70 -19.97 8.08
N ASN A 67 -3.46 -20.06 9.19
CA ASN A 67 -4.77 -19.40 9.31
C ASN A 67 -4.58 -17.93 9.69
N THR A 68 -4.97 -17.04 8.76
CA THR A 68 -4.85 -15.59 8.89
C THR A 68 -6.21 -14.90 9.07
N ASP A 69 -7.28 -15.64 9.37
CA ASP A 69 -8.62 -15.07 9.54
C ASP A 69 -8.63 -13.95 10.59
N GLY A 70 -9.30 -12.85 10.26
CA GLY A 70 -9.35 -11.62 11.06
C GLY A 70 -8.13 -10.69 10.95
N LEU A 71 -7.04 -11.10 10.29
CA LEU A 71 -5.89 -10.21 10.06
C LEU A 71 -6.07 -9.35 8.80
N ASN A 72 -5.52 -8.14 8.85
CA ASN A 72 -5.29 -7.28 7.69
C ASN A 72 -3.78 -6.98 7.64
N PHE A 73 -3.16 -7.35 6.52
CA PHE A 73 -1.80 -6.97 6.16
C PHE A 73 -1.90 -6.13 4.89
N ASN A 74 -1.06 -5.11 4.76
CA ASN A 74 -1.27 -4.08 3.75
C ASN A 74 0.03 -3.41 3.27
N LEU A 75 -0.11 -2.71 2.15
CA LEU A 75 0.82 -1.71 1.64
C LEU A 75 -0.04 -0.53 1.18
N TYR A 76 0.20 0.65 1.75
CA TYR A 76 -0.59 1.82 1.43
C TYR A 76 0.23 3.11 1.48
N LEU A 77 -0.31 4.15 0.85
CA LEU A 77 0.16 5.53 0.94
C LEU A 77 -0.89 6.32 1.71
N SER A 78 -0.49 7.08 2.74
CA SER A 78 -1.40 7.96 3.47
C SER A 78 -0.71 9.31 3.72
N SER A 79 -1.48 10.41 3.61
CA SER A 79 -0.96 11.75 3.92
C SER A 79 -0.54 11.87 5.38
N LEU A 80 -1.33 11.31 6.30
CA LEU A 80 -1.00 11.09 7.69
C LEU A 80 -1.96 10.06 8.28
N GLU A 81 -1.43 8.92 8.72
CA GLU A 81 -2.23 7.94 9.44
C GLU A 81 -2.93 8.57 10.65
N GLY A 82 -4.23 8.31 10.79
CA GLY A 82 -5.02 8.64 11.97
C GLY A 82 -5.56 10.07 11.93
N ASP A 83 -5.18 10.85 10.92
CA ASP A 83 -5.93 12.03 10.51
C ASP A 83 -7.32 11.61 10.03
N LYS A 84 -8.32 12.46 10.21
CA LYS A 84 -9.71 12.24 9.75
C LYS A 84 -9.93 12.70 8.31
N SER A 85 -9.02 13.51 7.78
CA SER A 85 -9.11 14.12 6.45
C SER A 85 -7.98 13.61 5.54
N GLN A 86 -7.44 12.43 5.81
CA GLN A 86 -6.32 11.89 5.07
C GLN A 86 -6.69 11.57 3.61
N ASP A 87 -5.70 11.75 2.74
CA ASP A 87 -5.71 11.14 1.40
C ASP A 87 -4.94 9.83 1.52
N GLU A 88 -5.45 8.76 0.90
CA GLU A 88 -4.92 7.42 1.09
C GLU A 88 -5.13 6.53 -0.15
N ILE A 89 -4.22 5.57 -0.39
CA ILE A 89 -4.22 4.66 -1.55
C ILE A 89 -3.74 3.27 -1.09
N ASP A 90 -4.58 2.24 -1.26
CA ASP A 90 -4.43 1.00 -0.50
C ASP A 90 -4.29 -0.25 -1.36
N PHE A 91 -3.45 -1.17 -0.87
CA PHE A 91 -3.61 -2.61 -0.99
C PHE A 91 -3.83 -3.21 0.40
N GLU A 92 -4.96 -3.90 0.60
CA GLU A 92 -5.29 -4.60 1.85
C GLU A 92 -5.59 -6.06 1.55
N PHE A 93 -4.82 -6.96 2.16
CA PHE A 93 -5.07 -8.39 2.09
C PHE A 93 -5.95 -8.80 3.26
N LEU A 94 -7.14 -9.30 2.95
CA LEU A 94 -8.13 -9.71 3.94
C LEU A 94 -7.82 -11.16 4.33
N GLY A 95 -7.22 -11.38 5.49
CA GLY A 95 -6.62 -12.66 5.87
C GLY A 95 -7.57 -13.87 5.93
N LYS A 96 -8.89 -13.65 5.84
CA LYS A 96 -9.88 -14.71 5.63
C LYS A 96 -9.74 -15.42 4.28
N ASP A 97 -9.34 -14.69 3.24
CA ASP A 97 -9.13 -15.22 1.89
C ASP A 97 -7.83 -14.65 1.30
N LYS A 98 -6.78 -15.46 1.31
CA LYS A 98 -5.45 -15.10 0.79
C LYS A 98 -5.34 -15.14 -0.72
N THR A 99 -6.43 -15.46 -1.44
CA THR A 99 -6.46 -15.48 -2.90
C THR A 99 -7.00 -14.18 -3.50
N ILE A 100 -7.35 -13.21 -2.64
CA ILE A 100 -7.83 -11.89 -3.03
C ILE A 100 -7.02 -10.77 -2.40
N VAL A 101 -7.13 -9.59 -3.00
CA VAL A 101 -6.68 -8.34 -2.40
C VAL A 101 -7.73 -7.26 -2.62
N GLN A 102 -7.96 -6.42 -1.60
CA GLN A 102 -8.78 -5.24 -1.68
C GLN A 102 -7.90 -4.03 -2.06
N THR A 103 -8.41 -3.18 -2.93
CA THR A 103 -7.85 -1.84 -3.15
C THR A 103 -8.86 -0.80 -2.75
N ASN A 104 -8.39 0.32 -2.19
CA ASN A 104 -9.23 1.46 -1.85
C ASN A 104 -8.44 2.76 -2.06
N TYR A 105 -9.15 3.89 -2.02
CA TYR A 105 -8.51 5.19 -1.94
C TYR A 105 -9.42 6.21 -1.28
N TYR A 106 -8.81 7.10 -0.50
CA TYR A 106 -9.45 8.17 0.24
C TYR A 106 -9.10 9.52 -0.34
N THR A 107 -10.08 10.43 -0.29
CA THR A 107 -9.92 11.84 -0.63
C THR A 107 -10.54 12.66 0.48
N THR A 108 -9.77 13.50 1.16
CA THR A 108 -10.21 14.31 2.31
C THR A 108 -10.99 13.47 3.34
N GLY A 109 -10.45 12.32 3.72
CA GLY A 109 -11.05 11.39 4.69
C GLY A 109 -12.22 10.55 4.18
N THR A 110 -12.68 10.78 2.94
CA THR A 110 -13.79 10.01 2.36
C THR A 110 -13.23 8.87 1.52
N GLY A 111 -13.48 7.63 1.95
CA GLY A 111 -13.21 6.38 1.22
C GLY A 111 -14.45 5.84 0.52
N ASN A 112 -14.84 4.59 0.82
CA ASN A 112 -15.96 3.84 0.22
C ASN A 112 -15.78 3.55 -1.27
N ARG A 113 -14.56 3.17 -1.66
CA ARG A 113 -14.18 2.90 -3.06
C ARG A 113 -13.48 1.56 -3.17
N GLU A 114 -13.87 0.62 -2.33
CA GLU A 114 -13.31 -0.72 -2.23
C GLU A 114 -13.53 -1.46 -3.56
N SER A 115 -12.51 -2.19 -4.00
CA SER A 115 -12.59 -3.10 -5.13
C SER A 115 -11.77 -4.34 -4.81
N ILE A 116 -12.40 -5.51 -4.90
CA ILE A 116 -11.78 -6.82 -4.66
C ILE A 116 -11.22 -7.36 -5.97
N HIS A 117 -9.98 -7.82 -5.93
CA HIS A 117 -9.26 -8.41 -7.06
C HIS A 117 -8.88 -9.85 -6.73
N GLN A 118 -9.08 -10.75 -7.69
CA GLN A 118 -8.59 -12.12 -7.61
C GLN A 118 -7.10 -12.13 -7.98
N LEU A 119 -6.27 -12.69 -7.10
CA LEU A 119 -4.83 -12.78 -7.31
C LEU A 119 -4.48 -13.88 -8.34
N GLY A 120 -5.22 -15.00 -8.30
CA GLY A 120 -4.88 -16.20 -9.06
C GLY A 120 -3.74 -17.02 -8.43
N PHE A 121 -3.34 -16.67 -7.22
CA PHE A 121 -2.36 -17.35 -6.37
C PHE A 121 -2.73 -17.11 -4.89
N ASP A 122 -2.14 -17.86 -3.97
CA ASP A 122 -2.21 -17.57 -2.52
C ASP A 122 -1.09 -16.57 -2.17
N CYS A 123 -1.41 -15.41 -1.61
CA CYS A 123 -0.45 -14.35 -1.33
C CYS A 123 0.65 -14.73 -0.32
N SER A 124 0.54 -15.88 0.36
CA SER A 124 1.57 -16.43 1.24
C SER A 124 2.54 -17.39 0.54
N ASP A 125 2.26 -17.80 -0.70
CA ASP A 125 3.09 -18.71 -1.49
C ASP A 125 4.17 -17.95 -2.28
N GLY A 126 5.19 -17.49 -1.55
CA GLY A 126 6.31 -16.75 -2.11
C GLY A 126 6.03 -15.25 -2.29
N PHE A 127 7.00 -14.56 -2.90
CA PHE A 127 6.95 -13.12 -3.09
C PHE A 127 6.31 -12.74 -4.42
N HIS A 128 5.31 -11.86 -4.34
CA HIS A 128 4.67 -11.23 -5.50
C HIS A 128 4.89 -9.73 -5.48
N GLU A 129 4.90 -9.09 -6.65
CA GLU A 129 5.12 -7.66 -6.79
C GLU A 129 3.80 -6.90 -6.72
N TYR A 130 3.73 -5.90 -5.84
CA TYR A 130 2.60 -4.99 -5.70
C TYR A 130 3.08 -3.57 -5.95
N VAL A 131 2.43 -2.86 -6.87
CA VAL A 131 2.85 -1.53 -7.31
C VAL A 131 1.68 -0.55 -7.27
N ILE A 132 1.92 0.62 -6.67
CA ILE A 132 1.06 1.79 -6.76
C ILE A 132 1.78 2.84 -7.62
N LYS A 133 1.18 3.20 -8.75
CA LYS A 133 1.56 4.41 -9.52
C LYS A 133 0.56 5.50 -9.19
N TRP A 134 1.04 6.57 -8.58
CA TRP A 134 0.22 7.71 -8.19
C TRP A 134 0.68 8.95 -8.96
N GLY A 135 -0.20 9.49 -9.79
CA GLY A 135 0.02 10.73 -10.53
C GLY A 135 -1.07 11.78 -10.23
N PRO A 136 -0.93 13.00 -10.78
CA PRO A 136 -1.88 14.09 -10.57
C PRO A 136 -3.26 13.85 -11.19
N GLY A 137 -3.35 12.98 -12.20
CA GLY A 137 -4.57 12.69 -12.93
C GLY A 137 -5.03 11.23 -12.85
N GLU A 138 -4.22 10.33 -12.29
CA GLU A 138 -4.58 8.91 -12.21
C GLU A 138 -3.86 8.18 -11.07
N ILE A 139 -4.48 7.08 -10.64
CA ILE A 139 -3.89 6.08 -9.75
C ILE A 139 -4.00 4.72 -10.45
N VAL A 140 -2.89 3.97 -10.47
CA VAL A 140 -2.82 2.64 -11.08
C VAL A 140 -2.24 1.65 -10.07
N TRP A 141 -2.94 0.53 -9.89
CA TRP A 141 -2.50 -0.61 -9.10
C TRP A 141 -2.06 -1.72 -10.04
N LEU A 142 -0.88 -2.29 -9.77
CA LEU A 142 -0.36 -3.44 -10.51
C LEU A 142 -0.01 -4.58 -9.56
N ILE A 143 -0.21 -5.80 -10.04
CA ILE A 143 0.23 -7.05 -9.40
C ILE A 143 1.01 -7.85 -10.43
N ASP A 144 2.25 -8.22 -10.10
CA ASP A 144 3.18 -8.93 -11.01
C ASP A 144 3.25 -8.30 -12.41
N GLY A 145 3.41 -6.97 -12.46
CA GLY A 145 3.47 -6.18 -13.69
C GLY A 145 2.14 -5.99 -14.44
N LYS A 146 1.03 -6.59 -14.00
CA LYS A 146 -0.29 -6.45 -14.65
C LYS A 146 -1.14 -5.40 -13.93
N VAL A 147 -1.74 -4.48 -14.68
CA VAL A 147 -2.69 -3.51 -14.13
C VAL A 147 -3.96 -4.24 -13.68
N VAL A 148 -4.29 -4.14 -12.39
CA VAL A 148 -5.52 -4.69 -11.80
C VAL A 148 -6.58 -3.62 -11.57
N ARG A 149 -6.16 -2.37 -11.37
CA ARG A 149 -7.07 -1.23 -11.22
C ARG A 149 -6.44 0.03 -11.79
N LYS A 150 -7.25 0.83 -12.48
CA LYS A 150 -6.93 2.19 -12.89
C LYS A 150 -8.08 3.10 -12.53
N VAL A 151 -7.77 4.24 -11.92
CA VAL A 151 -8.75 5.30 -11.62
C VAL A 151 -8.19 6.60 -12.16
N GLU A 152 -9.00 7.28 -12.98
CA GLU A 152 -8.67 8.59 -13.53
C GLU A 152 -9.45 9.67 -12.79
N ARG A 153 -8.83 10.84 -12.66
CA ARG A 153 -9.50 12.04 -12.16
C ARG A 153 -10.60 12.41 -13.15
N LYS A 154 -11.84 12.48 -12.67
CA LYS A 154 -12.94 13.04 -13.47
C LYS A 154 -12.75 14.56 -13.54
N GLU A 155 -12.60 15.12 -14.74
CA GLU A 155 -12.71 16.57 -14.93
C GLU A 155 -14.14 17.03 -14.58
N GLY A 156 -14.26 18.15 -13.87
CA GLY A 156 -15.55 18.83 -13.62
C GLY A 156 -16.02 18.92 -12.17
N THR A 157 -15.33 18.36 -11.18
CA THR A 157 -15.60 18.69 -9.76
C THR A 157 -14.75 19.90 -9.36
N ALA A 158 -15.31 21.10 -9.52
CA ALA A 158 -14.71 22.34 -9.07
C ALA A 158 -14.51 22.30 -7.55
N LEU A 159 -13.34 22.76 -7.10
CA LEU A 159 -13.16 23.20 -5.72
C LEU A 159 -13.91 24.53 -5.60
N GLU A 160 -15.06 24.54 -4.92
CA GLU A 160 -15.59 25.78 -4.36
C GLU A 160 -14.60 26.23 -3.27
N CYS A 161 -13.66 27.08 -3.66
CA CYS A 161 -12.88 27.86 -2.73
C CYS A 161 -13.78 29.02 -2.28
N SER A 162 -14.56 28.81 -1.23
CA SER A 162 -15.24 29.92 -0.55
C SER A 162 -14.23 30.61 0.36
N CYS A 163 -13.52 31.59 -0.20
CA CYS A 163 -12.90 32.64 0.58
C CYS A 163 -14.03 33.60 1.00
N GLU A 164 -14.50 33.51 2.24
CA GLU A 164 -15.28 34.61 2.82
C GLU A 164 -14.32 35.59 3.50
N SER A 165 -14.64 36.87 3.29
CA SER A 165 -13.93 38.12 3.59
C SER A 165 -13.57 38.35 5.05
#